data_AF-A0A9P0QLF1-F1
#
_entry.id   AF-A0A9P0QLF1-F1
#
_cell.length_a   1.000
_cell.length_b   1.000
_cell.length_c   1.000
_cell.angle_alpha   90.00
_cell.angle_beta   90.00
_cell.angle_gamma   90.00
#
_symmetry.space_group_name_H-M   'P 1'
#
loop_
_entity.id
_entity.type
_entity.pdbx_description
1 polymer ?
#
loop_
_entity_poly.entity_id
_entity_poly.type
_entity_poly.pdbx_seq_one_letter_code
_entity_poly.pdbx_strand_id
1 'polypeptide(L)'
;MQDLPPIGGYDPVQWKRNVPSRGFRPVIYFWGIVGFMSFGFYRFYQGVDEQRELSREKQWARFYLQPLLLAEEDRQKARRYFAEKARQDLVAESMSPTRRAKFEEEVYEDKSKFRFPRFRATVQPNDR
;
A
#
# COMPACT_ATOMS: atom_id res chain seq x y z
N MET A 1 -70.31 39.30 -39.82
CA MET A 1 -70.24 37.85 -40.07
C MET A 1 -69.97 37.17 -38.75
N GLN A 2 -70.61 36.02 -38.49
CA GLN A 2 -70.47 35.25 -37.26
C GLN A 2 -69.63 34.00 -37.55
N ASP A 3 -68.64 33.70 -36.70
CA ASP A 3 -67.79 32.52 -36.86
C ASP A 3 -68.53 31.26 -36.42
N LEU A 4 -68.63 30.31 -37.35
CA LEU A 4 -69.37 29.05 -37.21
C LEU A 4 -68.42 27.87 -37.44
N PRO A 5 -68.65 26.71 -36.80
CA PRO A 5 -67.85 25.53 -37.05
C PRO A 5 -68.06 25.02 -38.49
N PRO A 6 -67.07 24.32 -39.07
CA PRO A 6 -67.20 23.71 -40.38
C PRO A 6 -68.35 22.69 -40.40
N ILE A 7 -69.03 22.57 -41.55
CA ILE A 7 -70.22 21.70 -41.74
C ILE A 7 -69.95 20.22 -41.37
N GLY A 8 -68.69 19.78 -41.45
CA GLY A 8 -68.24 18.43 -41.07
C GLY A 8 -67.65 18.28 -39.66
N GLY A 9 -67.60 19.34 -38.85
CA GLY A 9 -66.97 19.34 -37.52
C GLY A 9 -65.44 19.40 -37.55
N TYR A 10 -64.81 19.39 -36.36
CA TYR A 10 -63.36 19.35 -36.21
C TYR A 10 -62.85 17.92 -36.08
N ASP A 11 -61.59 17.70 -36.48
CA ASP A 11 -60.92 16.42 -36.31
C ASP A 11 -60.83 16.01 -34.83
N PRO A 12 -60.85 14.69 -34.54
CA PRO A 12 -60.80 14.20 -33.18
C PRO A 12 -59.43 14.49 -32.54
N VAL A 13 -59.46 15.28 -31.46
CA VAL A 13 -58.27 15.57 -30.67
C VAL A 13 -58.01 14.45 -29.67
N GLN A 14 -56.78 13.94 -29.62
CA GLN A 14 -56.37 12.95 -28.63
C GLN A 14 -56.24 13.61 -27.25
N TRP A 15 -57.25 13.43 -26.41
CA TRP A 15 -57.26 13.92 -25.02
C TRP A 15 -56.73 12.91 -23.99
N LYS A 16 -56.58 11.64 -24.40
CA LYS A 16 -56.12 10.54 -23.52
C LYS A 16 -54.59 10.44 -23.49
N ARG A 17 -54.06 10.09 -22.33
CA ARG A 17 -52.62 9.86 -22.11
C ARG A 17 -52.10 8.75 -23.03
N ASN A 18 -51.13 9.07 -23.88
CA ASN A 18 -50.44 8.14 -24.78
C ASN A 18 -49.02 7.84 -24.30
N VAL A 19 -48.89 6.98 -23.29
CA VAL A 19 -47.58 6.57 -22.77
C VAL A 19 -47.45 5.06 -22.91
N PRO A 20 -46.92 4.57 -24.05
CA PRO A 20 -46.73 3.14 -24.25
C PRO A 20 -45.59 2.63 -23.37
N SER A 21 -45.81 1.52 -22.69
CA SER A 21 -44.74 0.79 -21.99
C SER A 21 -43.78 0.20 -23.03
N ARG A 22 -42.56 0.73 -23.10
CA ARG A 22 -41.49 0.27 -24.00
C ARG A 22 -40.40 -0.46 -23.21
N GLY A 23 -39.70 -1.37 -23.88
CA GLY A 23 -38.57 -2.12 -23.31
C GLY A 23 -38.83 -3.62 -23.21
N PHE A 24 -37.80 -4.35 -22.78
CA PHE A 24 -37.90 -5.79 -22.56
C PHE A 24 -38.55 -6.12 -21.22
N ARG A 25 -38.99 -7.36 -21.04
CA ARG A 25 -39.49 -7.83 -19.74
C ARG A 25 -38.36 -7.76 -18.71
N PRO A 26 -38.62 -7.40 -17.43
CA PRO A 26 -37.59 -7.24 -16.40
C PRO A 26 -36.63 -8.44 -16.25
N VAL A 27 -37.16 -9.65 -16.44
CA VAL A 27 -36.39 -10.90 -16.38
C VAL A 27 -35.26 -10.96 -17.42
N ILE A 28 -35.44 -10.36 -18.60
CA ILE A 28 -34.42 -10.31 -19.64
C ILE A 28 -33.24 -9.47 -19.19
N TYR A 29 -33.48 -8.31 -18.58
CA TYR A 29 -32.44 -7.46 -18.03
C TYR A 29 -31.71 -8.14 -16.87
N PHE A 30 -32.44 -8.82 -15.99
CA PHE A 30 -31.85 -9.56 -14.88
C PHE A 30 -30.83 -10.59 -15.39
N TRP A 31 -31.23 -11.46 -16.32
CA TRP A 31 -30.32 -12.45 -16.87
C TRP A 31 -29.19 -11.86 -17.72
N GLY A 32 -29.44 -10.75 -18.42
CA GLY A 32 -28.39 -10.01 -19.12
C GLY A 32 -27.30 -9.50 -18.18
N ILE A 33 -27.69 -8.91 -17.05
CA ILE A 33 -26.76 -8.41 -16.03
C ILE A 33 -26.01 -9.57 -15.36
N VAL A 34 -26.72 -10.62 -14.96
CA VAL A 34 -26.10 -11.80 -14.33
C VAL A 34 -25.10 -12.47 -15.28
N GLY A 35 -25.45 -12.62 -16.56
CA GLY A 35 -24.55 -13.15 -17.59
C GLY A 35 -23.30 -12.28 -17.75
N PHE A 36 -23.48 -10.96 -17.86
CA PHE A 36 -22.36 -10.02 -17.97
C PHE A 36 -21.44 -10.07 -16.73
N MET A 37 -22.01 -10.05 -15.52
CA MET A 37 -21.24 -10.12 -14.28
C MET A 37 -20.49 -11.44 -14.14
N SER A 38 -21.14 -12.57 -14.39
CA SER A 38 -20.51 -13.89 -14.31
C SER A 38 -19.31 -14.02 -15.24
N PHE A 39 -19.42 -13.50 -16.48
CA PHE A 39 -18.30 -13.44 -17.41
C PHE A 39 -17.17 -12.52 -16.91
N GLY A 40 -17.52 -11.35 -16.35
CA GLY A 40 -16.57 -10.44 -15.74
C GLY A 40 -15.76 -11.11 -14.61
N PHE A 41 -16.44 -11.81 -13.71
CA PHE A 41 -15.79 -12.56 -12.63
C PHE A 41 -14.89 -13.68 -13.15
N TYR A 42 -15.33 -14.43 -14.17
CA TYR A 42 -14.51 -15.46 -14.80
C TYR A 42 -13.17 -14.91 -15.29
N ARG A 43 -13.18 -13.78 -16.02
CA ARG A 43 -11.96 -13.13 -16.50
C ARG A 43 -11.11 -12.54 -15.37
N PHE A 44 -11.76 -11.97 -14.35
CA PHE A 44 -11.07 -11.45 -13.18
C PHE A 44 -10.28 -12.55 -12.43
N TYR A 45 -10.89 -13.71 -12.19
CA TYR A 45 -10.21 -14.81 -11.48
C TYR A 45 -8.96 -15.29 -12.22
N GLN A 46 -8.99 -15.37 -13.54
CA GLN A 46 -7.80 -15.69 -14.35
C GLN A 46 -6.66 -14.69 -14.10
N GLY A 47 -6.96 -13.40 -14.05
CA GLY A 47 -5.97 -12.37 -13.74
C GLY A 47 -5.45 -12.41 -12.30
N VAL A 48 -6.31 -12.78 -11.34
CA VAL A 48 -5.90 -12.95 -9.92
C VAL A 48 -4.91 -14.09 -9.79
N ASP A 49 -5.13 -15.21 -10.49
CA ASP A 49 -4.22 -16.35 -10.44
C ASP A 49 -2.87 -16.01 -11.07
N GLU A 50 -2.85 -15.26 -12.17
CA GLU A 50 -1.60 -14.74 -12.75
C GLU A 50 -0.86 -13.80 -11.78
N GLN A 51 -1.57 -12.87 -11.14
CA GLN A 51 -0.96 -11.97 -10.14
C GLN A 51 -0.40 -12.71 -8.93
N ARG A 52 -1.04 -13.81 -8.51
CA ARG A 52 -0.54 -14.66 -7.42
C ARG A 52 0.78 -15.30 -7.81
N GLU A 53 0.91 -15.81 -9.03
CA GLU A 53 2.15 -16.40 -9.50
C GLU A 53 3.27 -15.35 -9.65
N LEU A 54 2.97 -14.16 -10.17
CA LEU A 54 3.94 -13.04 -10.22
C LEU A 54 4.39 -12.59 -8.82
N SER A 55 3.46 -12.52 -7.86
CA SER A 55 3.77 -12.20 -6.47
C SER A 55 4.63 -13.29 -5.82
N ARG A 56 4.34 -14.56 -6.12
CA ARG A 56 5.14 -15.71 -5.68
C ARG A 56 6.56 -15.61 -6.22
N GLU A 57 6.73 -15.38 -7.52
CA GLU A 57 8.02 -15.19 -8.16
C GLU A 57 8.82 -14.05 -7.50
N LYS A 58 8.19 -12.89 -7.33
CA LYS A 58 8.80 -11.73 -6.66
C LYS A 58 9.22 -12.05 -5.22
N GLN A 59 8.42 -12.81 -4.49
CA GLN A 59 8.72 -13.19 -3.12
C GLN A 59 9.89 -14.18 -3.05
N TRP A 60 9.96 -15.16 -3.96
CA TRP A 60 11.11 -16.05 -4.09
C TRP A 60 12.39 -15.30 -4.46
N ALA A 61 12.32 -14.39 -5.44
CA ALA A 61 13.47 -13.55 -5.80
C ALA A 61 14.02 -12.79 -4.58
N ARG A 62 13.13 -12.27 -3.72
CA ARG A 62 13.52 -11.63 -2.45
C ARG A 62 14.16 -12.60 -1.47
N PHE A 63 13.58 -13.78 -1.27
CA PHE A 63 14.16 -14.77 -0.35
C PHE A 63 15.57 -15.19 -0.75
N TYR A 64 15.87 -15.30 -2.04
CA TYR A 64 17.21 -15.62 -2.52
C TYR A 64 18.23 -14.48 -2.31
N LEU A 65 17.79 -13.22 -2.41
CA LEU A 65 18.66 -12.06 -2.23
C LEU A 65 18.80 -11.63 -0.75
N GLN A 66 17.79 -11.88 0.06
CA GLN A 66 17.74 -11.49 1.47
C GLN A 66 18.98 -11.89 2.30
N PRO A 67 19.50 -13.14 2.25
CA PRO A 67 20.66 -13.50 3.07
C PRO A 67 21.92 -12.70 2.70
N LEU A 68 22.11 -12.37 1.42
CA LEU A 68 23.23 -11.55 0.98
C LEU A 68 23.11 -10.12 1.53
N LEU A 69 21.93 -9.51 1.37
CA LEU A 69 21.67 -8.14 1.85
C LEU A 69 21.78 -8.04 3.37
N LEU A 70 21.26 -9.05 4.09
CA LEU A 70 21.36 -9.11 5.55
C LEU A 70 22.81 -9.23 6.01
N ALA A 71 23.61 -10.07 5.35
CA ALA A 71 25.03 -10.20 5.66
C ALA A 71 25.81 -8.89 5.41
N GLU A 72 25.50 -8.17 4.33
CA GLU A 72 26.08 -6.85 4.07
C GLU A 72 25.68 -5.82 5.14
N GLU A 73 24.40 -5.81 5.53
CA GLU A 73 23.90 -4.93 6.59
C GLU A 73 24.56 -5.23 7.94
N ASP A 74 24.72 -6.51 8.29
CA ASP A 74 25.34 -6.93 9.54
C ASP A 74 26.83 -6.56 9.59
N ARG A 75 27.57 -6.68 8.47
CA ARG A 75 28.95 -6.17 8.36
C ARG A 75 29.01 -4.65 8.57
N GLN A 76 28.09 -3.90 7.98
CA GLN A 76 28.00 -2.44 8.15
C GLN A 76 27.68 -2.04 9.59
N LYS A 77 26.73 -2.74 10.24
CA LYS A 77 26.38 -2.52 11.66
C LYS A 77 27.55 -2.79 12.57
N ALA A 78 28.24 -3.93 12.38
CA ALA A 78 29.41 -4.30 13.16
C ALA A 78 30.50 -3.23 13.03
N ARG A 79 30.81 -2.79 11.81
CA ARG A 79 31.79 -1.72 11.55
C ARG A 79 31.47 -0.44 12.32
N ARG A 80 30.22 0.02 12.25
CA ARG A 80 29.79 1.26 12.95
C ARG A 80 29.81 1.09 14.46
N TYR A 81 29.42 -0.08 14.96
CA TYR A 81 29.41 -0.38 16.39
C TYR A 81 30.82 -0.35 16.97
N PHE A 82 31.77 -1.03 16.34
CA PHE A 82 33.16 -1.05 16.81
C PHE A 82 33.84 0.32 16.68
N ALA A 83 33.56 1.06 15.61
CA ALA A 83 34.07 2.43 15.45
C ALA A 83 33.53 3.37 16.55
N GLU A 84 32.25 3.25 16.87
CA GLU A 84 31.63 4.04 17.94
C GLU A 84 32.20 3.66 19.31
N LYS A 85 32.41 2.36 19.58
CA LYS A 85 33.04 1.90 20.82
C LYS A 85 34.45 2.47 20.99
N ALA A 86 35.27 2.40 19.94
CA ALA A 86 36.61 3.00 19.95
C ALA A 86 36.57 4.52 20.16
N ARG A 87 35.60 5.21 19.56
CA ARG A 87 35.39 6.65 19.81
C ARG A 87 35.00 6.95 21.26
N GLN A 88 34.14 6.13 21.85
CA GLN A 88 33.72 6.27 23.24
C GLN A 88 34.89 6.07 24.20
N ASP A 89 35.76 5.08 23.94
CA ASP A 89 36.97 4.85 24.73
C ASP A 89 37.89 6.07 24.72
N LEU A 90 38.16 6.66 23.53
CA LEU A 90 38.95 7.89 23.40
C LEU A 90 38.33 9.09 24.13
N VAL A 91 37.01 9.23 24.05
CA VAL A 91 36.29 10.31 24.73
C VAL A 91 36.35 10.11 26.25
N ALA A 92 36.28 8.88 26.74
CA ALA A 92 36.33 8.54 28.17
C ALA A 92 37.70 8.88 28.80
N GLU A 93 38.80 8.77 28.04
CA GLU A 93 40.14 9.16 28.50
C GLU A 93 40.24 10.66 28.84
N SER A 94 39.53 11.51 28.11
CA SER A 94 39.52 12.96 28.35
C SER A 94 38.60 13.43 29.48
N MET A 95 37.81 12.53 30.08
CA MET A 95 36.77 12.89 31.05
C MET A 95 37.28 12.91 32.50
N SER A 96 36.63 13.72 33.35
CA SER A 96 36.85 13.67 34.79
C SER A 96 36.33 12.35 35.39
N PRO A 97 36.90 11.85 36.49
CA PRO A 97 36.57 10.53 37.05
C PRO A 97 35.07 10.32 37.32
N THR A 98 34.39 11.34 37.86
CA THR A 98 32.95 11.31 38.15
C THR A 98 32.07 11.25 36.90
N ARG A 99 32.52 11.87 35.79
CA ARG A 99 31.77 11.89 34.53
C ARG A 99 31.96 10.59 33.77
N ARG A 100 33.17 10.05 33.81
CA ARG A 100 33.51 8.75 33.24
C ARG A 100 32.68 7.62 33.86
N ALA A 101 32.53 7.60 35.19
CA ALA A 101 31.73 6.57 35.88
C ALA A 101 30.26 6.53 35.40
N LYS A 102 29.64 7.70 35.16
CA LYS A 102 28.28 7.79 34.60
C LYS A 102 28.21 7.44 33.12
N PHE A 103 29.31 7.61 32.40
CA PHE A 103 29.38 7.35 30.96
C PHE A 103 29.51 5.87 30.64
N GLU A 104 30.26 5.13 31.45
CA GLU A 104 30.44 3.67 31.33
C GLU A 104 29.25 2.87 31.88
N GLU A 105 28.28 3.54 32.54
CA GLU A 105 27.08 2.91 33.07
C GLU A 105 26.21 2.33 31.94
N GLU A 106 25.87 1.04 32.05
CA GLU A 106 25.00 0.38 31.09
C GLU A 106 23.58 0.92 31.22
N VAL A 107 23.00 1.41 30.11
CA VAL A 107 21.64 1.97 30.08
C VAL A 107 20.56 0.92 30.38
N TYR A 108 20.83 -0.35 30.06
CA TYR A 108 19.89 -1.45 30.23
C TYR A 108 20.47 -2.48 31.21
N GLU A 109 19.68 -2.84 32.22
CA GLU A 109 20.06 -3.83 33.23
C GLU A 109 19.93 -5.28 32.72
N ASP A 110 19.09 -5.53 31.71
CA ASP A 110 18.89 -6.85 31.11
C ASP A 110 20.08 -7.25 30.23
N LYS A 111 20.91 -8.16 30.74
CA LYS A 111 22.11 -8.69 30.06
C LYS A 111 21.83 -9.90 29.16
N SER A 112 20.59 -10.36 29.07
CA SER A 112 20.23 -11.53 28.25
C SER A 112 20.32 -11.26 26.75
N LYS A 113 20.25 -9.98 26.34
CA LYS A 113 20.13 -9.58 24.93
C LYS A 113 21.11 -8.49 24.58
N PHE A 114 21.79 -8.68 23.46
CA PHE A 114 22.57 -7.62 22.86
C PHE A 114 21.67 -6.60 22.15
N ARG A 115 21.91 -5.31 22.39
CA ARG A 115 21.16 -4.21 21.77
C ARG A 115 22.12 -3.35 20.94
N PHE A 116 21.94 -3.35 19.62
CA PHE A 116 22.66 -2.42 18.76
C PHE A 116 22.21 -0.98 19.03
N PRO A 117 23.14 -0.02 19.14
CA PRO A 117 22.78 1.38 19.28
C PRO A 117 22.08 1.87 18.00
N ARG A 118 21.15 2.83 18.16
CA ARG A 118 20.53 3.50 17.01
C ARG A 118 21.50 4.54 16.47
N PHE A 119 22.16 4.22 15.35
CA PHE A 119 22.98 5.20 14.64
C PHE A 119 22.09 6.29 14.05
N ARG A 120 22.26 7.55 14.49
CA ARG A 120 21.71 8.71 13.78
C ARG A 120 22.69 9.10 12.68
N ALA A 121 22.17 9.63 11.57
CA ALA A 121 23.00 10.29 10.58
C ALA A 121 23.58 11.56 11.23
N THR A 122 24.80 11.47 11.72
CA THR A 122 25.63 12.63 12.09
C THR A 122 26.59 12.93 10.94
N VAL A 123 27.23 14.09 10.98
CA VAL A 123 28.34 14.42 10.08
C VAL A 123 29.39 13.31 10.18
N GLN A 124 29.91 12.81 9.04
CA GLN A 124 30.90 11.76 9.06
C GLN A 124 32.19 12.27 9.74
N PRO A 125 32.90 11.44 10.51
CA PRO A 125 34.14 11.88 11.18
C PRO A 125 35.20 12.44 10.23
N ASN A 126 35.19 12.01 8.96
CA ASN A 126 36.12 12.46 7.91
C ASN A 126 35.73 13.79 7.23
N ASP A 127 34.55 14.34 7.51
CA ASP A 127 34.09 15.62 6.93
C ASP A 127 34.53 16.83 7.77
N ARG A 128 35.60 16.71 8.56
CA ARG A 128 36.20 17.79 9.35
C ARG A 128 37.72 17.78 9.25
#